data_AF-A0A9N9NAB8-F1
#
_entry.id   AF-A0A9N9NAB8-F1
#
_cell.length_a   1.000
_cell.length_b   1.000
_cell.length_c   1.000
_cell.angle_alpha   90.00
_cell.angle_beta   90.00
_cell.angle_gamma   90.00
#
_symmetry.space_group_name_H-M   'P 1'
#
loop_
_entity.id
_entity.type
_entity.pdbx_description
1 polymer ?
#
loop_
_entity_poly.entity_id
_entity_poly.type
_entity_poly.pdbx_seq_one_letter_code
_entity_poly.pdbx_strand_id
1 'polypeptide(L)'
;TYDPTIEDSYRKQVVIDDQACVLEVLDTAGQERFYEQIICVKDTDSIPLMLFGNKCDKITEREVSREEGMNMARRLKCEFIEGSAKTCVNVDRAFYSVVKMIRQNREGGKGQNREGGKD
;
A
#
# COMPACT_ATOMS: atom_id res chain seq x y z
N THR A 1 4.96 23.86 -13.02
CA THR A 1 6.02 23.91 -11.99
C THR A 1 5.57 23.00 -10.88
N TYR A 2 6.27 21.89 -10.65
CA TYR A 2 5.98 20.95 -9.56
C TYR A 2 6.54 21.54 -8.27
N ASP A 3 5.71 21.70 -7.25
CA ASP A 3 6.15 22.09 -5.91
C ASP A 3 6.36 20.78 -5.12
N PRO A 4 7.60 20.41 -4.77
CA PRO A 4 7.83 19.25 -3.92
C PRO A 4 7.09 19.45 -2.61
N THR A 5 6.29 18.47 -2.20
CA THR A 5 5.42 18.62 -1.03
C THR A 5 6.25 18.86 0.22
N ILE A 6 6.03 20.02 0.85
CA ILE A 6 6.34 20.23 2.26
C ILE A 6 5.45 19.22 3.01
N GLU A 7 6.03 18.42 3.91
CA GLU A 7 5.35 17.32 4.61
C GLU A 7 3.92 17.69 5.03
N ASP A 8 2.92 17.04 4.41
CA ASP A 8 1.51 17.36 4.58
C ASP A 8 0.74 16.10 5.01
N SER A 9 -0.27 16.30 5.87
CA SER A 9 -1.19 15.24 6.28
C SER A 9 -2.61 15.50 5.75
N TYR A 10 -3.20 14.46 5.17
CA TYR A 10 -4.53 14.50 4.57
C TYR A 10 -5.44 13.51 5.28
N ARG A 11 -6.69 13.93 5.57
CA ARG A 11 -7.66 13.07 6.25
C ARG A 11 -8.92 12.90 5.41
N LYS A 12 -9.40 11.65 5.26
CA LYS A 12 -10.63 11.32 4.53
C LYS A 12 -11.42 10.24 5.27
N GLN A 13 -12.70 10.48 5.49
CA GLN A 13 -13.62 9.45 5.98
C GLN A 13 -14.10 8.60 4.80
N VAL A 14 -14.00 7.28 4.93
CA VAL A 14 -14.38 6.33 3.89
C VAL A 14 -15.13 5.15 4.49
N VAL A 15 -15.99 4.52 3.70
CA VAL A 15 -16.61 3.23 4.02
C VAL A 15 -16.00 2.20 3.09
N ILE A 16 -15.35 1.19 3.65
CA ILE A 16 -14.73 0.08 2.92
C ILE A 16 -15.28 -1.19 3.53
N ASP A 17 -15.85 -2.09 2.72
CA ASP A 17 -16.48 -3.35 3.17
C ASP A 17 -17.48 -3.12 4.32
N ASP A 18 -18.38 -2.15 4.13
CA ASP A 18 -19.42 -1.72 5.10
C ASP A 18 -18.89 -1.22 6.46
N GLN A 19 -17.57 -1.07 6.60
CA GLN A 19 -16.92 -0.54 7.79
C GLN A 19 -16.36 0.85 7.53
N ALA A 20 -16.88 1.84 8.25
CA ALA A 20 -16.37 3.20 8.22
C ALA A 20 -14.98 3.27 8.89
N CYS A 21 -14.04 3.97 8.26
CA CYS A 21 -12.76 4.34 8.87
C CYS A 21 -12.32 5.73 8.43
N VAL A 22 -11.37 6.29 9.16
CA VAL A 22 -10.68 7.54 8.79
C VAL A 22 -9.31 7.16 8.26
N LEU A 23 -9.03 7.55 7.03
CA LEU A 23 -7.69 7.48 6.45
C LEU A 23 -6.97 8.77 6.76
N GLU A 24 -5.82 8.65 7.42
CA GLU A 24 -4.84 9.71 7.58
C GLU A 24 -3.63 9.34 6.72
N VAL A 25 -3.37 10.16 5.70
CA VAL A 25 -2.31 9.95 4.71
C VAL A 25 -1.26 11.01 4.94
N LEU A 26 -0.06 10.57 5.27
CA LEU A 26 1.12 11.42 5.34
C LEU A 26 1.81 11.41 3.98
N ASP A 27 1.90 12.55 3.32
CA ASP A 27 2.66 12.70 2.08
C ASP A 27 4.08 13.16 2.41
N THR A 28 5.04 12.28 2.17
CA THR A 28 6.45 12.52 2.45
C THR A 28 7.20 12.81 1.15
N ALA A 29 7.83 13.98 1.03
CA ALA A 29 8.74 14.25 -0.08
C ALA A 29 10.16 13.75 0.20
N GLY A 30 10.79 13.14 -0.81
CA GLY A 30 12.25 13.24 -0.97
C GLY A 30 13.16 12.43 -0.03
N GLN A 31 12.81 11.22 0.41
CA GLN A 31 13.83 10.32 0.98
C GLN A 31 13.85 8.94 0.31
N GLU A 32 15.01 8.59 -0.24
CA GLU A 32 15.26 7.31 -0.93
C GLU A 32 15.31 6.10 0.02
N ARG A 33 15.18 6.29 1.35
CA ARG A 33 15.46 5.26 2.37
C ARG A 33 14.26 4.85 3.23
N PHE A 34 13.03 5.09 2.77
CA PHE A 34 11.85 4.71 3.55
C PHE A 34 11.70 3.20 3.72
N TYR A 35 12.16 2.37 2.77
CA TYR A 35 11.94 0.92 2.86
C TYR A 35 12.63 0.29 4.08
N GLU A 36 13.89 0.66 4.31
CA GLU A 36 14.68 0.21 5.47
C GLU A 36 14.15 0.84 6.77
N GLN A 37 13.79 2.12 6.73
CA GLN A 37 13.22 2.80 7.89
C GLN A 37 11.87 2.21 8.29
N ILE A 38 10.95 1.95 7.35
CA ILE A 38 9.61 1.41 7.61
C ILE A 38 9.69 0.03 8.29
N ILE A 39 10.63 -0.82 7.86
CA ILE A 39 10.79 -2.17 8.43
C ILE A 39 11.41 -2.12 9.83
N CYS A 40 12.34 -1.19 10.09
CA CYS A 40 13.09 -1.15 11.35
C CYS A 40 12.34 -0.58 12.55
N VAL A 41 11.15 0.05 12.39
CA VAL A 41 10.45 0.71 13.51
C VAL A 41 9.26 -0.08 14.08
N LYS A 42 8.89 -1.23 13.53
CA LYS A 42 7.73 -1.99 14.01
C LYS A 42 8.14 -3.39 14.46
N ASP A 43 7.89 -3.72 15.73
CA ASP A 43 7.91 -5.08 16.30
C ASP A 43 6.78 -5.94 15.71
N THR A 44 6.66 -5.97 14.38
CA THR A 44 5.57 -6.64 13.67
C THR A 44 6.14 -7.35 12.46
N ASP A 45 5.93 -8.67 12.38
CA ASP A 45 6.52 -9.54 11.35
C ASP A 45 6.03 -9.22 9.91
N SER A 46 5.01 -8.37 9.74
CA SER A 46 4.47 -8.00 8.44
C SER A 46 3.84 -6.61 8.44
N ILE A 47 4.38 -5.72 7.61
CA ILE A 47 3.83 -4.39 7.33
C ILE A 47 3.01 -4.45 6.05
N PRO A 48 1.72 -4.07 6.07
CA PRO A 48 0.91 -3.91 4.86
C PRO A 48 1.56 -2.92 3.90
N LEU A 49 2.11 -3.42 2.79
CA LEU A 49 2.86 -2.62 1.84
C LEU A 49 2.36 -2.87 0.41
N MET A 50 2.30 -1.80 -0.38
CA MET A 50 1.90 -1.84 -1.78
C MET A 50 2.84 -0.97 -2.62
N LEU A 51 3.37 -1.54 -3.69
CA LEU A 51 4.07 -0.83 -4.75
C LEU A 51 3.06 -0.27 -5.76
N PHE A 52 3.06 1.05 -5.93
CA PHE A 52 2.16 1.75 -6.84
C PHE A 52 2.91 2.23 -8.09
N GLY A 53 2.70 1.56 -9.23
CA GLY A 53 3.21 1.98 -10.53
C GLY A 53 2.43 3.18 -11.08
N ASN A 54 2.82 4.39 -10.69
CA ASN A 54 2.12 5.62 -11.06
C ASN A 54 2.36 6.01 -12.54
N LYS A 55 1.52 6.91 -13.06
CA LYS A 55 1.61 7.52 -14.41
C LYS A 55 1.41 6.52 -15.54
N CYS A 56 0.58 5.50 -15.35
CA CYS A 56 0.34 4.47 -16.37
C CYS A 56 -0.31 5.01 -17.66
N ASP A 57 -0.86 6.23 -17.64
CA ASP A 57 -1.38 6.95 -18.81
C ASP A 57 -0.31 7.38 -19.81
N LYS A 58 0.97 7.48 -19.40
CA LYS A 58 2.09 7.86 -20.26
C LYS A 58 2.70 6.66 -20.98
N ILE A 59 1.91 5.99 -21.82
CA ILE A 59 2.30 4.74 -22.50
C ILE A 59 3.57 4.93 -23.36
N THR A 60 3.68 6.05 -24.08
CA THR A 60 4.81 6.34 -24.97
C THR A 60 6.10 6.70 -24.23
N GLU A 61 6.01 7.10 -22.96
CA GLU A 61 7.15 7.41 -22.08
C GLU A 61 7.41 6.26 -21.09
N ARG A 62 6.88 5.06 -21.35
CA ARG A 62 7.00 3.93 -20.44
C ARG A 62 8.43 3.40 -20.46
N GLU A 63 9.11 3.55 -19.32
CA GLU A 63 10.45 2.99 -19.08
C GLU A 63 10.42 1.69 -18.28
N VAL A 64 9.33 1.43 -17.55
CA VAL A 64 9.15 0.22 -16.73
C VAL A 64 7.93 -0.54 -17.20
N SER A 65 8.13 -1.79 -17.58
CA SER A 65 7.05 -2.70 -17.95
C SER A 65 6.25 -3.14 -16.72
N ARG A 66 5.01 -3.59 -16.97
CA ARG A 66 4.16 -4.15 -15.91
C ARG A 66 4.80 -5.38 -15.25
N GLU A 67 5.51 -6.20 -16.04
CA GLU A 67 6.18 -7.40 -15.54
C GLU A 67 7.34 -7.06 -14.60
N GLU A 68 8.16 -6.06 -14.94
CA GLU A 68 9.23 -5.57 -14.08
C GLU A 68 8.70 -5.03 -12.74
N GLY A 69 7.60 -4.26 -12.78
CA GLY A 69 6.92 -3.78 -11.58
C GLY A 69 6.42 -4.93 -10.69
N MET A 70 5.80 -5.96 -11.28
CA MET A 70 5.38 -7.17 -10.55
C MET A 70 6.56 -7.95 -9.98
N ASN A 71 7.65 -8.10 -10.74
CA ASN A 71 8.86 -8.79 -10.30
C ASN A 71 9.49 -8.06 -9.10
N MET A 72 9.53 -6.72 -9.14
CA MET A 72 9.98 -5.89 -8.02
C MET A 72 9.10 -6.10 -6.79
N ALA A 73 7.78 -6.03 -6.94
CA ALA A 73 6.85 -6.22 -5.83
C ALA A 73 6.96 -7.60 -5.18
N ARG A 74 7.12 -8.66 -5.99
CA ARG A 74 7.40 -10.02 -5.50
C ARG A 74 8.70 -10.08 -4.70
N ARG A 75 9.76 -9.41 -5.15
CA ARG A 75 11.05 -9.35 -4.44
C ARG A 75 10.94 -8.60 -3.11
N LEU A 76 10.13 -7.54 -3.08
CA LEU A 76 9.81 -6.75 -1.90
C LEU A 76 8.75 -7.42 -1.00
N LYS A 77 8.14 -8.52 -1.44
CA LYS A 77 7.01 -9.20 -0.76
C LYS A 77 5.84 -8.24 -0.47
N CYS A 78 5.52 -7.39 -1.44
CA CYS A 78 4.41 -6.44 -1.36
C CYS A 78 3.45 -6.60 -2.54
N GLU A 79 2.24 -6.06 -2.42
CA GLU A 79 1.26 -6.03 -3.50
C GLU A 79 1.64 -5.02 -4.58
N PHE A 80 1.18 -5.21 -5.83
CA PHE A 80 1.44 -4.29 -6.93
C PHE A 80 0.16 -3.85 -7.65
N ILE A 81 0.06 -2.56 -7.94
CA ILE A 81 -0.98 -2.01 -8.79
C ILE A 81 -0.43 -0.86 -9.64
N GLU A 82 -0.84 -0.78 -10.91
CA GLU A 82 -0.58 0.38 -11.76
C GLU A 82 -1.74 1.36 -11.68
N GLY A 83 -1.45 2.65 -11.71
CA GLY A 83 -2.48 3.68 -11.72
C GLY A 83 -1.99 5.00 -12.27
N SER A 84 -2.90 5.97 -12.29
CA SER A 84 -2.61 7.33 -12.70
C SER A 84 -3.34 8.31 -11.80
N ALA A 85 -2.57 9.12 -11.10
CA ALA A 85 -3.11 10.27 -10.36
C ALA A 85 -3.79 11.27 -11.31
N LYS A 86 -3.29 11.42 -12.55
CA LYS A 86 -3.82 12.39 -13.52
C LYS A 86 -5.21 12.00 -14.02
N THR A 87 -5.43 10.73 -14.30
CA THR A 87 -6.72 10.22 -14.82
C THR A 87 -7.56 9.53 -13.76
N CYS A 88 -7.13 9.58 -12.49
CA CYS A 88 -7.76 8.91 -11.35
C CYS A 88 -7.91 7.39 -11.51
N VAL A 89 -7.03 6.76 -12.31
CA VAL A 89 -7.07 5.30 -12.53
C VAL A 89 -6.43 4.61 -11.33
N ASN A 90 -7.18 3.68 -10.72
CA ASN A 90 -6.75 2.81 -9.61
C ASN A 90 -6.30 3.54 -8.33
N VAL A 91 -6.51 4.86 -8.21
CA VAL A 91 -6.14 5.64 -7.02
C VAL A 91 -6.92 5.16 -5.79
N ASP A 92 -8.25 5.20 -5.83
CA ASP A 92 -9.08 4.73 -4.70
C ASP A 92 -8.85 3.25 -4.41
N ARG A 93 -8.71 2.44 -5.46
CA ARG A 93 -8.44 1.00 -5.33
C ARG A 93 -7.15 0.73 -4.56
N ALA A 94 -6.08 1.47 -4.82
CA ALA A 94 -4.81 1.31 -4.12
C ALA A 94 -4.96 1.59 -2.61
N PHE A 95 -5.59 2.71 -2.25
CA PHE A 95 -5.86 3.02 -0.84
C PHE A 95 -6.72 1.95 -0.18
N TYR A 96 -7.78 1.49 -0.84
CA TYR A 96 -8.68 0.47 -0.29
C TYR A 96 -7.99 -0.88 -0.09
N SER A 97 -7.14 -1.28 -1.03
CA SER A 97 -6.34 -2.51 -0.89
C SER A 97 -5.43 -2.45 0.34
N VAL A 98 -4.75 -1.32 0.59
CA VAL A 98 -3.91 -1.14 1.79
C VAL A 98 -4.73 -1.24 3.08
N VAL A 99 -5.91 -0.62 3.12
CA VAL A 99 -6.81 -0.72 4.28
C VAL A 99 -7.24 -2.16 4.55
N LYS A 100 -7.58 -2.92 3.50
CA LYS A 100 -7.95 -4.34 3.63
C LYS A 100 -6.80 -5.17 4.19
N MET A 101 -5.58 -4.96 3.69
CA MET A 101 -4.37 -5.63 4.23
C MET A 101 -4.15 -5.29 5.72
N ILE A 102 -4.34 -4.02 6.12
CA ILE A 102 -4.24 -3.60 7.53
C ILE A 102 -5.27 -4.32 8.40
N ARG A 103 -6.52 -4.46 7.93
CA ARG A 103 -7.58 -5.16 8.67
C ARG A 103 -7.27 -6.65 8.84
N GLN A 104 -6.84 -7.30 7.76
CA GLN A 104 -6.46 -8.72 7.78
C GLN A 104 -5.29 -9.00 8.74
N ASN A 105 -4.26 -8.14 8.74
CA ASN A 105 -3.12 -8.29 9.66
C ASN A 105 -3.54 -8.12 11.14
N ARG A 106 -4.55 -7.30 11.43
CA ARG A 106 -5.09 -7.15 12.80
C ARG A 106 -5.92 -8.35 13.24
N GLU A 107 -6.65 -8.97 12.31
CA GLU A 107 -7.52 -10.13 12.58
C GLU A 107 -6.73 -11.44 12.67
N GLY A 108 -5.62 -11.57 11.92
CA GLY A 108 -4.73 -12.75 11.93
C GLY A 108 -4.04 -13.04 13.27
N GLY A 109 -4.05 -12.09 14.23
CA GLY A 109 -3.61 -12.31 15.62
C GLY A 109 -4.63 -13.03 16.51
N LYS A 110 -5.84 -13.31 16.01
CA LYS A 110 -6.91 -14.01 16.75
C LYS A 110 -7.37 -15.25 15.99
N GLY A 111 -6.53 -16.28 15.86
CA GLY A 111 -7.00 -17.49 15.16
C GLY A 111 -6.01 -18.61 14.86
N GLN A 112 -5.12 -18.97 15.78
CA GLN A 112 -4.50 -20.31 15.77
C GLN A 112 -4.52 -20.91 17.17
N ASN A 113 -5.73 -21.21 17.66
CA ASN A 113 -5.92 -22.28 18.63
C ASN A 113 -7.25 -22.95 18.25
N ARG A 114 -7.17 -23.89 17.30
CA ARG A 114 -8.20 -24.91 17.16
C ARG A 114 -7.54 -26.23 17.49
N GLU A 115 -7.94 -26.72 18.65
CA GLU A 115 -7.78 -28.08 19.11
C GLU A 115 -8.10 -29.08 18.00
N GLY A 116 -7.27 -30.10 17.91
CA GLY A 116 -7.51 -31.31 17.15
C GLY A 116 -6.87 -32.49 17.87
N GLY A 117 -7.29 -32.72 19.12
CA GLY A 117 -7.18 -34.04 19.74
C GLY A 117 -8.36 -34.92 19.33
N LYS A 118 -8.12 -36.24 19.41
CA LYS A 118 -8.97 -37.41 19.08
C LYS A 118 -8.81 -37.92 17.64
N ASP A 119 -8.47 -39.18 17.38
CA ASP A 119 -8.37 -40.42 18.19
C ASP A 119 -7.19 -41.27 17.71
#